data_AF-A0A4Y8WC49-F1
#
_entry.id   AF-A0A4Y8WC49-F1
#
_cell.length_a   1.000
_cell.length_b   1.000
_cell.length_c   1.000
_cell.angle_alpha   90.00
_cell.angle_beta   90.00
_cell.angle_gamma   90.00
#
_symmetry.space_group_name_H-M   'P 1'
#
loop_
_entity.id
_entity.type
_entity.pdbx_description
1 polymer ?
#
loop_
_entity_poly.entity_id
_entity_poly.type
_entity_poly.pdbx_seq_one_letter_code
_entity_poly.pdbx_strand_id
1 'polypeptide(L)' 'MKRQKRDRLERAQSQGYKAGLNGRSMEACPYQQMDARSYWLGGWRDAREDKHSGLYK' A
#
# COMPACT_ATOMS: atom_id res chain seq x y z
N MET A 1 -24.89 8.71 -0.88
CA MET A 1 -23.88 7.95 -0.12
C MET A 1 -22.73 8.87 0.26
N LYS A 2 -22.57 9.18 1.56
CA LYS A 2 -21.39 9.92 2.05
C LYS A 2 -20.18 8.97 2.05
N ARG A 3 -19.41 8.94 0.95
CA ARG A 3 -18.11 8.25 0.94
C ARG A 3 -17.18 8.98 1.90
N GLN A 4 -16.93 8.40 3.07
CA GLN A 4 -15.98 8.96 4.04
C GLN A 4 -14.57 9.01 3.43
N LYS A 5 -13.75 9.98 3.84
CA LYS A 5 -12.33 10.11 3.46
C LYS A 5 -11.53 8.80 3.60
N ARG A 6 -11.95 7.93 4.52
CA ARG A 6 -11.38 6.59 4.80
C ARG A 6 -11.17 5.75 3.54
N ASP A 7 -12.10 5.84 2.58
CA ASP A 7 -12.09 5.08 1.32
C ASP A 7 -10.87 5.39 0.43
N ARG A 8 -10.26 6.59 0.55
CA ARG A 8 -9.06 6.94 -0.22
C ARG A 8 -7.77 6.39 0.40
N LEU A 9 -7.65 6.43 1.72
CA LEU A 9 -6.46 5.97 2.43
C LEU A 9 -6.38 4.44 2.48
N GLU A 10 -7.52 3.78 2.71
CA GLU A 10 -7.64 2.32 2.63
C GLU A 10 -7.28 1.82 1.24
N ARG A 11 -7.78 2.48 0.19
CA ARG A 11 -7.39 2.16 -1.19
C ARG A 11 -5.89 2.34 -1.41
N ALA A 12 -5.30 3.42 -0.90
CA ALA A 12 -3.87 3.64 -1.00
C ALA A 12 -3.09 2.51 -0.32
N GLN A 13 -3.49 2.08 0.87
CA GLN A 13 -2.90 0.93 1.58
C GLN A 13 -3.01 -0.36 0.76
N SER A 14 -4.20 -0.72 0.27
CA SER A 14 -4.39 -1.93 -0.55
C SER A 14 -3.56 -1.89 -1.84
N GLN A 15 -3.44 -0.73 -2.49
CA GLN A 15 -2.60 -0.55 -3.66
C GLN A 15 -1.11 -0.71 -3.33
N GLY A 16 -0.69 -0.21 -2.17
CA GLY A 16 0.66 -0.37 -1.64
C GLY A 16 1.01 -1.84 -1.42
N TYR A 17 0.11 -2.56 -0.75
CA TYR A 17 0.25 -3.99 -0.50
C TYR A 17 0.37 -4.79 -1.80
N LYS A 18 -0.53 -4.54 -2.76
CA LYS A 18 -0.43 -5.17 -4.09
C LYS A 18 0.89 -4.82 -4.80
N ALA A 19 1.38 -3.59 -4.68
CA ALA A 19 2.66 -3.19 -5.28
C ALA A 19 3.85 -3.91 -4.62
N GLY A 20 3.83 -4.08 -3.30
CA GLY A 20 4.84 -4.82 -2.55
C GLY A 20 4.89 -6.30 -2.91
N LEU A 21 3.73 -6.95 -3.05
CA LEU A 21 3.63 -8.33 -3.52
C LEU A 21 4.19 -8.49 -4.94
N ASN A 22 3.92 -7.53 -5.83
CA ASN A 22 4.45 -7.52 -7.19
C ASN A 22 5.95 -7.17 -7.26
N GLY A 23 6.61 -6.87 -6.14
CA GLY A 23 8.03 -6.50 -6.11
C GLY A 23 8.33 -5.13 -6.72
N ARG A 24 7.34 -4.24 -6.80
CA ARG A 24 7.54 -2.87 -7.29
C ARG A 24 8.29 -2.04 -6.25
N SER A 25 9.06 -1.04 -6.68
CA SER A 25 9.76 -0.11 -5.79
C SER A 25 8.81 0.82 -5.03
N MET A 26 9.24 1.33 -3.88
CA MET A 26 8.50 2.33 -3.09
C MET A 26 8.22 3.63 -3.86
N GLU A 27 9.06 3.93 -4.86
CA GLU A 27 8.95 5.10 -5.73
C GLU A 27 7.81 4.98 -6.76
N ALA A 28 7.27 3.78 -6.96
CA ALA A 28 6.09 3.57 -7.80
C ALA A 28 4.78 4.08 -7.16
N CYS A 29 4.87 4.68 -5.97
CA CYS A 29 3.74 5.28 -5.28
C CYS A 29 3.17 6.46 -6.10
N PRO A 30 1.92 6.39 -6.58
CA PRO A 30 1.33 7.45 -7.39
C PRO A 30 0.82 8.64 -6.56
N TYR A 31 0.93 8.57 -5.23
CA TYR A 31 0.39 9.57 -4.33
C TYR A 31 1.42 10.62 -3.93
N GLN A 32 1.12 11.89 -4.23
CA GLN A 32 1.91 13.04 -3.77
C GLN A 32 1.46 13.56 -2.39
N GLN A 33 0.21 13.30 -1.98
CA GLN A 33 -0.26 13.65 -0.63
C GLN A 33 0.42 12.77 0.42
N MET A 34 0.99 13.38 1.46
CA MET A 34 1.71 12.65 2.51
C MET A 34 0.86 11.58 3.19
N ASP A 35 -0.41 11.86 3.49
CA ASP A 35 -1.28 10.88 4.15
C ASP A 35 -1.45 9.63 3.28
N ALA A 36 -1.89 9.80 2.04
CA ALA A 36 -2.07 8.67 1.12
C ALA A 36 -0.76 7.92 0.83
N ARG A 37 0.36 8.65 0.74
CA ARG A 37 1.70 8.05 0.58
C ARG A 37 2.09 7.22 1.79
N SER A 38 1.86 7.69 3.01
CA SER A 38 2.14 6.95 4.25
C SER A 38 1.33 5.66 4.33
N TYR A 39 0.03 5.71 3.98
CA TYR A 39 -0.82 4.50 3.94
C TYR A 39 -0.35 3.52 2.85
N TRP A 40 -0.03 4.00 1.66
CA TRP A 40 0.50 3.16 0.57
C TRP A 40 1.84 2.51 0.95
N LEU A 41 2.77 3.27 1.55
CA LEU A 41 4.05 2.73 2.01
C LEU A 41 3.88 1.73 3.17
N GLY A 42 2.87 1.92 4.03
CA GLY A 42 2.49 0.95 5.06
C GLY A 42 2.13 -0.39 4.42
N GLY A 43 1.12 -0.42 3.55
CA GLY A 43 0.74 -1.65 2.86
C GLY A 43 1.88 -2.29 2.06
N TRP A 44 2.74 -1.48 1.41
CA TRP A 44 3.89 -1.98 0.67
C TRP A 44 4.91 -2.73 1.56
N ARG A 45 5.15 -2.22 2.76
CA ARG A 45 6.02 -2.87 3.75
C ARG A 45 5.40 -4.16 4.26
N ASP A 46 4.12 -4.12 4.65
CA ASP A 46 3.38 -5.30 5.09
C ASP A 46 3.49 -6.44 4.05
N ALA A 47 3.29 -6.13 2.76
CA ALA A 47 3.42 -7.11 1.68
C ALA A 47 4.84 -7.65 1.48
N ARG A 48 5.88 -6.83 1.72
CA ARG A 48 7.28 -7.26 1.63
C ARG A 48 7.67 -8.13 2.81
N GLU A 49 7.19 -7.80 4.01
CA GLU A 49 7.34 -8.62 5.21
C GLU A 49 6.62 -9.96 5.05
N ASP A 50 5.40 -9.96 4.53
CA ASP A 50 4.63 -11.16 4.21
C ASP A 50 5.27 -12.06 3.15
N LYS A 51 5.87 -11.45 2.12
CA LYS A 51 6.69 -12.19 1.14
C LYS A 51 7.98 -12.74 1.74
N HIS A 52 8.61 -11.98 2.62
CA HIS A 52 9.88 -12.38 3.23
C HIS A 52 9.70 -13.45 4.31
N SER A 53 8.62 -13.38 5.08
CA SER A 53 8.23 -14.36 6.09
C SER A 53 7.75 -15.69 5.49
N GLY A 54 7.55 -15.73 4.16
CA GLY A 54 7.13 -16.94 3.45
C GLY A 54 5.63 -17.24 3.58
N LEU A 55 4.82 -16.31 4.11
CA LEU A 55 3.37 -16.46 4.18
C LEU A 55 2.69 -16.41 2.80
N TYR A 56 3.33 -15.80 1.81
CA TYR A 56 2.82 -15.70 0.44
C TYR A 56 3.83 -16.27 -0.56
N LYS A 57 3.41 -17.33 -1.28
CA LYS A 57 4.18 -18.02 -2.32
C LYS A 57 3.77 -17.54 -3.71
#